data_AF-A0A955QUK2-F1
#
_entry.id   AF-A0A955QUK2-F1
#
_cell.length_a   1.000
_cell.length_b   1.000
_cell.length_c   1.000
_cell.angle_alpha   90.00
_cell.angle_beta   90.00
_cell.angle_gamma   90.00
#
_symmetry.space_group_name_H-M   'P 1'
#
loop_
_entity.id
_entity.type
_entity.pdbx_description
1 polymer ?
#
loop_
_entity_poly.entity_id
_entity_poly.type
_entity_poly.pdbx_seq_one_letter_code
_entity_poly.pdbx_strand_id
1 'polypeptide(L)'
;MLNRFLTLLAIVAFGIGNPSESFGHDGHAKASDHITTSIGHEISGAGFKVYLGEGKGAAEGMELDPSVSENAVQTVVEAFSVMTLQRTQYPRYDQALRKGVLDKVVIEPKVFNRFVKEFLFLVARTTQPKQVILLVNASMLKQEQYLNHPQKLIPRLEREFQWVLSKADTQPKPRKVLIERDLQDAPIKSVKEIKHMSGEERNQTLQALFETYLVTVDDYQSLLDQPYYDVGTTTLLKPAHPDSTIKLYDIRVREALQRLIQAPYFVEHTPKAVRNLLNGRIWCVAFVKIDKRDWATRTRVAPKEKSVIVGPQKQSVQPAKILINYHRKAEPEDPFYAETQGLPMGALSADQLARVIALEIEKNITDKSMRGHVAQDEQSAPE
;
A
#
# COMPACT_ATOMS: atom_id res chain seq x y z
N MET A 1 -21.22 58.28 -21.20
CA MET A 1 -19.80 58.24 -21.58
C MET A 1 -19.00 58.19 -20.28
N LEU A 2 -18.47 57.03 -19.89
CA LEU A 2 -17.13 56.52 -20.25
C LEU A 2 -16.00 57.18 -19.41
N ASN A 3 -15.30 56.33 -18.64
CA ASN A 3 -13.91 56.43 -18.16
C ASN A 3 -13.57 57.53 -17.12
N ARG A 4 -12.65 57.35 -16.16
CA ARG A 4 -11.88 56.21 -15.62
C ARG A 4 -11.12 56.77 -14.40
N PHE A 5 -11.08 56.00 -13.31
CA PHE A 5 -9.97 55.77 -12.37
C PHE A 5 -8.81 56.78 -12.27
N LEU A 6 -8.51 57.23 -11.04
CA LEU A 6 -7.44 56.65 -10.21
C LEU A 6 -7.33 57.40 -8.87
N THR A 7 -7.60 56.73 -7.75
CA THR A 7 -6.89 57.02 -6.49
C THR A 7 -6.87 55.75 -5.62
N LEU A 8 -5.66 55.36 -5.24
CA LEU A 8 -5.36 54.28 -4.30
C LEU A 8 -6.06 54.52 -2.95
N LEU A 9 -6.63 53.46 -2.39
CA LEU A 9 -6.80 53.34 -0.95
C LEU A 9 -6.41 51.93 -0.51
N ALA A 10 -5.42 51.88 0.36
CA ALA A 10 -4.89 50.69 0.98
C ALA A 10 -5.96 50.03 1.86
N ILE A 11 -6.15 48.72 1.69
CA ILE A 11 -6.81 47.88 2.69
C ILE A 11 -5.75 46.90 3.19
N VAL A 12 -5.40 47.08 4.46
CA VAL A 12 -4.62 46.14 5.27
C VAL A 12 -5.48 44.89 5.45
N ALA A 13 -5.15 43.83 4.71
CA ALA A 13 -5.70 42.51 4.96
C ALA A 13 -4.80 41.78 5.97
N PHE A 14 -5.32 41.57 7.17
CA PHE A 14 -4.77 40.62 8.14
C PHE A 14 -4.75 39.23 7.49
N GLY A 15 -3.55 38.78 7.11
CA GLY A 15 -3.32 37.41 6.70
C GLY A 15 -3.38 36.48 7.90
N ILE A 16 -4.53 35.86 8.13
CA ILE A 16 -4.59 34.57 8.85
C ILE A 16 -4.49 33.50 7.75
N GLY A 17 -3.26 33.21 7.36
CA GLY A 17 -2.97 32.05 6.54
C GLY A 17 -3.20 30.79 7.36
N ASN A 18 -4.29 30.08 7.11
CA ASN A 18 -4.36 28.65 7.40
C ASN A 18 -3.70 27.93 6.22
N PRO A 19 -2.53 27.29 6.39
CA PRO A 19 -2.01 26.44 5.35
C PRO A 19 -2.90 25.19 5.28
N SER A 20 -3.68 25.10 4.22
CA SER A 20 -4.22 23.83 3.73
C SER A 20 -3.02 22.97 3.32
N GLU A 21 -2.58 22.08 4.20
CA GLU A 21 -1.46 21.18 3.93
C GLU A 21 -1.80 20.26 2.76
N SER A 22 -1.30 20.65 1.59
CA SER A 22 -1.17 19.81 0.42
C SER A 22 -0.25 18.63 0.75
N PHE A 23 -0.69 17.40 0.47
CA PHE A 23 0.27 16.33 0.19
C PHE A 23 0.76 16.49 -1.25
N GLY A 24 1.65 17.46 -1.47
CA GLY A 24 2.22 17.73 -2.79
C GLY A 24 3.15 18.94 -2.86
N HIS A 25 4.26 18.93 -2.13
CA HIS A 25 5.61 19.21 -2.63
C HIS A 25 6.53 19.36 -1.43
N ASP A 26 7.31 18.33 -1.15
CA ASP A 26 8.59 18.55 -0.51
C ASP A 26 9.62 17.87 -1.39
N GLY A 27 10.56 18.68 -1.89
CA GLY A 27 11.72 18.20 -2.63
C GLY A 27 12.47 17.21 -1.77
N HIS A 28 12.34 15.93 -2.08
CA HIS A 28 13.04 14.90 -1.34
C HIS A 28 14.42 14.70 -1.95
N ALA A 29 15.43 14.90 -1.11
CA ALA A 29 16.82 14.63 -1.38
C ALA A 29 16.99 13.28 -2.09
N LYS A 30 17.75 13.30 -3.18
CA LYS A 30 18.14 12.15 -3.99
C LYS A 30 18.57 11.01 -3.07
N ALA A 31 17.92 9.85 -3.16
CA ALA A 31 18.41 8.63 -2.53
C ALA A 31 19.79 8.32 -3.12
N SER A 32 20.83 8.59 -2.34
CA SER A 32 22.22 8.31 -2.73
C SER A 32 22.43 6.79 -2.76
N ASP A 33 23.06 6.31 -3.84
CA ASP A 33 23.44 4.92 -4.06
C ASP A 33 23.95 4.26 -2.77
N HIS A 34 23.43 3.09 -2.40
CA HIS A 34 23.98 2.29 -1.29
C HIS A 34 25.48 2.09 -1.55
N ILE A 35 26.31 2.69 -0.68
CA ILE A 35 27.77 2.66 -0.74
C ILE A 35 28.19 1.23 -0.38
N THR A 36 28.85 0.56 -1.32
CA THR A 36 29.35 -0.81 -1.17
C THR A 36 30.86 -0.74 -1.04
N THR A 37 31.42 -1.40 -0.03
CA THR A 37 32.87 -1.37 0.24
C THR A 37 33.63 -2.61 -0.23
N SER A 38 32.92 -3.64 -0.69
CA SER A 38 33.53 -4.89 -1.15
C SER A 38 33.60 -5.00 -2.67
N ILE A 39 34.57 -5.80 -3.15
CA ILE A 39 34.51 -6.40 -4.50
C ILE A 39 33.23 -7.24 -4.54
N GLY A 40 32.30 -6.94 -5.46
CA GLY A 40 31.04 -7.66 -5.56
C GLY A 40 31.26 -9.14 -5.90
N HIS A 41 30.65 -10.04 -5.14
CA HIS A 41 30.70 -11.48 -5.38
C HIS A 41 29.74 -11.86 -6.51
N GLU A 42 30.27 -12.48 -7.55
CA GLU A 42 29.50 -12.93 -8.71
C GLU A 42 28.75 -14.22 -8.41
N ILE A 43 27.52 -14.31 -8.90
CA ILE A 43 26.75 -15.56 -8.91
C ILE A 43 26.67 -16.02 -10.37
N SER A 44 27.32 -17.14 -10.68
CA SER A 44 27.34 -17.69 -12.04
C SER A 44 25.93 -17.91 -12.59
N GLY A 45 25.59 -17.22 -13.69
CA GLY A 45 24.27 -17.30 -14.32
C GLY A 45 23.24 -16.29 -13.78
N ALA A 46 23.60 -15.47 -12.80
CA ALA A 46 22.80 -14.33 -12.37
C ALA A 46 23.34 -13.01 -12.95
N GLY A 47 22.44 -12.07 -13.26
CA GLY A 47 22.80 -10.73 -13.74
C GLY A 47 23.16 -9.73 -12.64
N PHE A 48 23.25 -10.16 -11.39
CA PHE A 48 23.48 -9.30 -10.21
C PHE A 48 24.68 -9.82 -9.40
N LYS A 49 25.21 -8.96 -8.52
CA LYS A 49 26.29 -9.30 -7.58
C LYS A 49 25.85 -9.11 -6.13
N VAL A 50 26.52 -9.82 -5.23
CA VAL A 50 26.33 -9.69 -3.77
C VAL A 50 27.46 -8.83 -3.20
N TYR A 51 27.12 -7.83 -2.40
CA TYR A 51 28.06 -6.89 -1.80
C TYR A 51 27.92 -6.88 -0.29
N LEU A 52 29.00 -6.59 0.42
CA LEU A 52 28.97 -6.17 1.81
C LEU A 52 28.87 -4.63 1.86
N GLY A 53 27.94 -4.12 2.65
CA GLY A 53 27.76 -2.69 2.90
C GLY A 53 28.19 -2.31 4.31
N GLU A 54 28.53 -1.03 4.51
CA GLU A 54 28.95 -0.48 5.82
C GLU A 54 27.76 -0.20 6.76
N GLY A 55 26.52 -0.44 6.30
CA GLY A 55 25.30 -0.02 6.98
C GLY A 55 24.97 1.44 6.68
N LYS A 56 23.69 1.73 6.41
CA LYS A 56 23.19 3.10 6.20
C LYS A 56 22.07 3.45 7.17
N GLY A 57 21.96 4.73 7.50
CA GLY A 57 20.87 5.26 8.33
C GLY A 57 21.00 4.84 9.80
N ALA A 58 19.97 4.17 10.34
CA ALA A 58 19.97 3.73 11.75
C ALA A 58 21.04 2.67 12.10
N ALA A 59 21.72 2.12 11.08
CA ALA A 59 22.84 1.20 11.22
C ALA A 59 24.22 1.86 10.98
N GLU A 60 24.28 3.17 10.72
CA GLU A 60 25.52 3.89 10.47
C GLU A 60 26.43 3.84 11.71
N GLY A 61 27.67 3.35 11.53
CA GLY A 61 28.62 3.11 12.63
C GLY A 61 28.41 1.82 13.42
N MET A 62 27.49 0.94 13.03
CA MET A 62 27.40 -0.42 13.60
C MET A 62 28.34 -1.36 12.86
N GLU A 63 29.52 -1.60 13.42
CA GLU A 63 30.44 -2.60 12.88
C GLU A 63 29.95 -4.02 13.18
N LEU A 64 29.88 -4.85 12.14
CA LEU A 64 29.73 -6.29 12.30
C LEU A 64 31.08 -6.91 12.64
N ASP A 65 31.03 -7.92 13.49
CA ASP A 65 32.15 -8.86 13.64
C ASP A 65 32.56 -9.40 12.24
N PRO A 66 33.85 -9.32 11.86
CA PRO A 66 34.34 -9.79 10.55
C PRO A 66 33.94 -11.23 10.24
N SER A 67 33.94 -12.10 11.24
CA SER A 67 33.54 -13.52 11.07
C SER A 67 32.05 -13.66 10.74
N VAL A 68 31.21 -12.77 11.28
CA VAL A 68 29.77 -12.77 10.97
C VAL A 68 29.53 -12.24 9.56
N SER A 69 30.27 -11.21 9.15
CA SER A 69 30.19 -10.64 7.82
C SER A 69 30.58 -11.65 6.74
N GLU A 70 31.71 -12.34 6.92
CA GLU A 70 32.20 -13.34 5.98
C GLU A 70 31.24 -14.53 5.86
N ASN A 71 30.78 -15.08 6.99
CA ASN A 71 29.81 -16.16 7.00
C ASN A 71 28.48 -15.73 6.35
N ALA A 72 28.03 -14.48 6.55
CA ALA A 72 26.82 -13.97 5.93
C ALA A 72 26.96 -13.88 4.40
N VAL A 73 28.07 -13.32 3.91
CA VAL A 73 28.39 -13.27 2.48
C VAL A 73 28.39 -14.66 1.88
N GLN A 74 29.15 -15.59 2.49
CA GLN A 74 29.27 -16.96 2.01
C GLN A 74 27.90 -17.64 1.94
N THR A 75 27.10 -17.54 3.02
CA THR A 75 25.76 -18.16 3.09
C THR A 75 24.83 -17.62 2.02
N VAL A 76 24.81 -16.30 1.80
CA VAL A 76 23.94 -15.66 0.81
C VAL A 76 24.38 -16.01 -0.61
N VAL A 77 25.69 -16.01 -0.87
CA VAL A 77 26.27 -16.40 -2.17
C VAL A 77 25.95 -17.86 -2.49
N GLU A 78 26.12 -18.78 -1.53
CA GLU A 78 25.78 -20.19 -1.71
C GLU A 78 24.28 -20.39 -1.94
N ALA A 79 23.43 -19.73 -1.16
CA ALA A 79 21.98 -19.81 -1.34
C ALA A 79 21.56 -19.37 -2.75
N PHE A 80 22.06 -18.23 -3.24
CA PHE A 80 21.79 -17.77 -4.59
C PHE A 80 22.38 -18.68 -5.67
N SER A 81 23.55 -19.26 -5.43
CA SER A 81 24.17 -20.21 -6.36
C SER A 81 23.33 -21.47 -6.52
N VAL A 82 22.79 -22.02 -5.43
CA VAL A 82 21.85 -23.15 -5.46
C VAL A 82 20.57 -22.76 -6.19
N MET A 83 19.99 -21.59 -5.87
CA MET A 83 18.77 -21.11 -6.54
C MET A 83 18.97 -20.91 -8.04
N THR A 84 20.15 -20.46 -8.47
CA THR A 84 20.49 -20.27 -9.89
C THR A 84 20.65 -21.61 -10.61
N LEU A 85 21.34 -22.56 -9.98
CA LEU A 85 21.53 -23.91 -10.53
C LEU A 85 20.20 -24.64 -10.70
N GLN A 86 19.25 -24.45 -9.78
CA GLN A 86 17.95 -25.10 -9.75
C GLN A 86 16.79 -24.15 -10.10
N ARG A 87 17.03 -23.18 -11.01
CA ARG A 87 16.10 -22.07 -11.31
C ARG A 87 14.64 -22.48 -11.56
N THR A 88 14.40 -23.65 -12.16
CA THR A 88 13.05 -24.13 -12.48
C THR A 88 12.23 -24.48 -11.23
N GLN A 89 12.89 -24.71 -10.09
CA GLN A 89 12.24 -24.94 -8.80
C GLN A 89 11.82 -23.63 -8.11
N TYR A 90 12.28 -22.47 -8.62
CA TYR A 90 12.04 -21.16 -8.02
C TYR A 90 11.44 -20.18 -9.05
N PRO A 91 10.15 -20.31 -9.42
CA PRO A 91 9.56 -19.59 -10.55
C PRO A 91 9.67 -18.06 -10.46
N ARG A 92 9.53 -17.50 -9.24
CA ARG A 92 9.63 -16.05 -9.01
C ARG A 92 11.07 -15.55 -9.14
N TYR A 93 12.03 -16.35 -8.68
CA TYR A 93 13.46 -16.06 -8.83
C TYR A 93 13.88 -16.09 -10.31
N ASP A 94 13.52 -17.15 -11.03
CA ASP A 94 13.79 -17.29 -12.47
C ASP A 94 13.14 -16.15 -13.27
N GLN A 95 11.90 -15.79 -12.94
CA GLN A 95 11.23 -14.63 -13.56
C GLN A 95 11.99 -13.32 -13.30
N ALA A 96 12.51 -13.11 -12.09
CA ALA A 96 13.26 -11.90 -11.77
C ALA A 96 14.61 -11.82 -12.50
N LEU A 97 15.31 -12.96 -12.62
CA LEU A 97 16.52 -13.08 -13.42
C LEU A 97 16.27 -12.76 -14.89
N ARG A 98 15.25 -13.40 -15.50
CA ARG A 98 14.91 -13.16 -16.92
C ARG A 98 14.51 -11.72 -17.20
N LYS A 99 13.82 -11.07 -16.25
CA LYS A 99 13.43 -9.66 -16.38
C LYS A 99 14.57 -8.69 -16.04
N GLY A 100 15.70 -9.15 -15.48
CA GLY A 100 16.82 -8.30 -15.08
C GLY A 100 16.44 -7.23 -14.04
N VAL A 101 15.51 -7.55 -13.14
CA VAL A 101 14.92 -6.55 -12.23
C VAL A 101 15.69 -6.35 -10.93
N LEU A 102 16.52 -7.32 -10.53
CA LEU A 102 17.37 -7.21 -9.35
C LEU A 102 18.73 -6.68 -9.80
N ASP A 103 19.08 -5.48 -9.35
CA ASP A 103 20.34 -4.80 -9.66
C ASP A 103 21.50 -5.41 -8.85
N LYS A 104 21.34 -5.41 -7.52
CA LYS A 104 22.33 -5.97 -6.59
C LYS A 104 21.68 -6.47 -5.30
N VAL A 105 22.43 -7.30 -4.60
CA VAL A 105 22.15 -7.72 -3.23
C VAL A 105 23.19 -7.07 -2.32
N VAL A 106 22.75 -6.42 -1.23
CA VAL A 106 23.66 -5.79 -0.26
C VAL A 106 23.41 -6.39 1.11
N ILE A 107 24.45 -6.93 1.72
CA ILE A 107 24.44 -7.44 3.09
C ILE A 107 24.88 -6.30 4.00
N GLU A 108 24.01 -5.91 4.93
CA GLU A 108 24.28 -4.83 5.89
C GLU A 108 24.31 -5.40 7.33
N PRO A 109 25.04 -4.74 8.26
CA PRO A 109 25.01 -5.03 9.69
C PRO A 109 23.62 -5.27 10.24
N LYS A 110 22.74 -4.33 9.95
CA LYS A 110 21.33 -4.39 10.24
C LYS A 110 20.60 -3.69 9.11
N VAL A 111 19.41 -4.19 8.79
CA VAL A 111 18.55 -3.59 7.78
C VAL A 111 17.32 -3.04 8.47
N PHE A 112 17.18 -1.72 8.42
CA PHE A 112 16.03 -1.01 8.96
C PHE A 112 15.18 -0.45 7.83
N ASN A 113 13.87 -0.38 8.08
CA ASN A 113 13.04 0.54 7.31
C ASN A 113 13.14 1.96 7.90
N ARG A 114 12.51 2.95 7.24
CA ARG A 114 12.48 4.35 7.70
C ARG A 114 11.79 4.60 9.04
N PHE A 115 11.12 3.59 9.61
CA PHE A 115 10.51 3.63 10.93
C PHE A 115 11.35 2.91 11.98
N VAL A 116 12.63 2.67 11.68
CA VAL A 116 13.59 2.00 12.59
C VAL A 116 13.16 0.57 12.94
N LYS A 117 12.28 -0.03 12.13
CA LYS A 117 11.93 -1.44 12.28
C LYS A 117 12.93 -2.30 11.52
N GLU A 118 13.51 -3.26 12.22
CA GLU A 118 14.50 -4.18 11.68
C GLU A 118 13.83 -5.30 10.87
N PHE A 119 14.46 -5.69 9.75
CA PHE A 119 14.00 -6.76 8.87
C PHE A 119 15.15 -7.70 8.51
N LEU A 120 14.83 -8.97 8.27
CA LEU A 120 15.76 -9.95 7.73
C LEU A 120 16.12 -9.63 6.28
N PHE A 121 15.11 -9.25 5.49
CA PHE A 121 15.22 -8.85 4.09
C PHE A 121 14.42 -7.59 3.82
N LEU A 122 14.94 -6.72 2.96
CA LEU A 122 14.22 -5.55 2.49
C LEU A 122 14.53 -5.27 1.03
N VAL A 123 13.51 -5.32 0.18
CA VAL A 123 13.63 -4.89 -1.22
C VAL A 123 13.49 -3.37 -1.31
N ALA A 124 14.47 -2.66 -1.83
CA ALA A 124 14.46 -1.22 -2.07
C ALA A 124 14.46 -0.92 -3.58
N ARG A 125 13.91 0.21 -4.02
CA ARG A 125 14.01 0.61 -5.43
C ARG A 125 15.33 1.33 -5.67
N THR A 126 15.83 1.22 -6.89
CA THR A 126 16.96 2.03 -7.36
C THR A 126 16.47 3.32 -8.02
N THR A 127 17.41 4.20 -8.36
CA THR A 127 17.18 5.33 -9.27
C THR A 127 16.88 4.87 -10.70
N GLN A 128 17.28 3.65 -11.08
CA GLN A 128 16.97 3.08 -12.38
C GLN A 128 15.54 2.53 -12.42
N PRO A 129 14.72 2.92 -13.42
CA PRO A 129 13.38 2.40 -13.55
C PRO A 129 13.35 0.88 -13.64
N LYS A 130 12.40 0.25 -12.95
CA LYS A 130 12.18 -1.21 -12.91
C LYS A 130 13.32 -2.03 -12.30
N GLN A 131 14.26 -1.40 -11.62
CA GLN A 131 15.31 -2.08 -10.89
C GLN A 131 15.19 -1.90 -9.38
N VAL A 132 15.53 -2.96 -8.66
CA VAL A 132 15.49 -3.01 -7.19
C VAL A 132 16.79 -3.57 -6.63
N ILE A 133 17.05 -3.22 -5.38
CA ILE A 133 18.12 -3.78 -4.54
C ILE A 133 17.47 -4.66 -3.49
N LEU A 134 18.09 -5.81 -3.19
CA LEU A 134 17.72 -6.61 -2.03
C LEU A 134 18.73 -6.37 -0.90
N LEU A 135 18.26 -5.85 0.23
CA LEU A 135 19.05 -5.70 1.45
C LEU A 135 18.87 -6.94 2.33
N VAL A 136 19.98 -7.43 2.90
CA VAL A 136 20.02 -8.62 3.76
C VAL A 136 20.66 -8.24 5.10
N ASN A 137 20.02 -8.62 6.20
CA ASN A 137 20.49 -8.29 7.55
C ASN A 137 21.37 -9.40 8.13
N ALA A 138 22.67 -9.15 8.24
CA ALA A 138 23.64 -10.13 8.76
C ALA A 138 23.40 -10.47 10.25
N SER A 139 23.02 -9.50 11.07
CA SER A 139 22.72 -9.74 12.49
C SER A 139 21.54 -10.70 12.65
N MET A 140 20.47 -10.51 11.88
CA MET A 140 19.31 -11.40 11.90
C MET A 140 19.62 -12.77 11.30
N LEU A 141 20.49 -12.86 10.28
CA LEU A 141 20.97 -14.16 9.78
C LEU A 141 21.65 -14.98 10.88
N LYS A 142 22.45 -14.33 11.75
CA LYS A 142 23.06 -14.96 12.92
C LYS A 142 22.02 -15.37 13.96
N GLN A 143 21.14 -14.45 14.34
CA GLN A 143 20.13 -14.67 15.38
C GLN A 143 19.15 -15.79 15.03
N GLU A 144 18.71 -15.85 13.77
CA GLU A 144 17.80 -16.89 13.27
C GLU A 144 18.53 -18.17 12.81
N GLN A 145 19.84 -18.28 13.07
CA GLN A 145 20.64 -19.48 12.77
C GLN A 145 20.66 -19.89 11.29
N TYR A 146 20.68 -18.91 10.38
CA TYR A 146 20.84 -19.15 8.94
C TYR A 146 22.29 -19.21 8.48
N LEU A 147 23.22 -18.59 9.22
CA LEU A 147 24.64 -18.59 8.85
C LEU A 147 25.18 -20.01 8.67
N ASN A 148 25.96 -20.23 7.62
CA ASN A 148 26.54 -21.51 7.20
C ASN A 148 25.48 -22.61 6.90
N HIS A 149 24.22 -22.20 6.71
CA HIS A 149 23.10 -23.09 6.42
C HIS A 149 22.26 -22.53 5.25
N PRO A 150 22.82 -22.42 4.03
CA PRO A 150 22.11 -21.84 2.87
C PRO A 150 20.77 -22.53 2.58
N GLN A 151 20.67 -23.84 2.81
CA GLN A 151 19.43 -24.61 2.62
C GLN A 151 18.26 -24.14 3.51
N LYS A 152 18.55 -23.62 4.70
CA LYS A 152 17.53 -23.02 5.58
C LYS A 152 17.13 -21.61 5.11
N LEU A 153 18.04 -20.90 4.45
CA LEU A 153 17.83 -19.54 3.99
C LEU A 153 16.97 -19.49 2.71
N ILE A 154 17.18 -20.44 1.79
CA ILE A 154 16.54 -20.47 0.47
C ILE A 154 15.01 -20.31 0.53
N PRO A 155 14.24 -21.05 1.37
CA PRO A 155 12.78 -20.90 1.41
C PRO A 155 12.29 -19.55 1.92
N ARG A 156 13.13 -18.82 2.67
CA ARG A 156 12.83 -17.45 3.11
C ARG A 156 13.14 -16.47 2.00
N LEU A 157 14.31 -16.61 1.38
CA LEU A 157 14.79 -15.78 0.29
C LEU A 157 13.87 -15.84 -0.93
N GLU A 158 13.39 -17.03 -1.29
CA GLU A 158 12.45 -17.24 -2.40
C GLU A 158 11.17 -16.39 -2.25
N ARG A 159 10.61 -16.29 -1.04
CA ARG A 159 9.39 -15.51 -0.79
C ARG A 159 9.59 -14.03 -1.09
N GLU A 160 10.79 -13.51 -0.89
CA GLU A 160 11.13 -12.11 -1.14
C GLU A 160 11.10 -11.76 -2.63
N PHE A 161 11.24 -12.75 -3.53
CA PHE A 161 11.18 -12.50 -4.98
C PHE A 161 9.78 -12.08 -5.46
N GLN A 162 8.73 -12.33 -4.67
CA GLN A 162 7.44 -11.68 -4.88
C GLN A 162 7.54 -10.16 -4.79
N TRP A 163 8.27 -9.65 -3.79
CA TRP A 163 8.49 -8.23 -3.59
C TRP A 163 9.45 -7.63 -4.62
N VAL A 164 10.49 -8.37 -5.01
CA VAL A 164 11.42 -7.97 -6.09
C VAL A 164 10.65 -7.67 -7.37
N LEU A 165 9.84 -8.64 -7.83
CA LEU A 165 9.02 -8.49 -9.03
C LEU A 165 7.97 -7.39 -8.87
N SER A 166 7.28 -7.35 -7.73
CA SER A 166 6.21 -6.39 -7.47
C SER A 166 6.70 -4.94 -7.43
N LYS A 167 7.88 -4.69 -6.85
CA LYS A 167 8.46 -3.35 -6.76
C LYS A 167 9.06 -2.90 -8.09
N ALA A 168 9.63 -3.83 -8.87
CA ALA A 168 10.16 -3.56 -10.20
C ALA A 168 9.07 -3.21 -11.23
N ASP A 169 7.91 -3.89 -11.25
CA ASP A 169 6.85 -3.64 -12.24
C ASP A 169 5.92 -2.47 -11.87
N THR A 170 6.46 -1.40 -11.27
CA THR A 170 5.66 -0.23 -10.92
C THR A 170 5.58 0.77 -12.06
N GLN A 171 4.38 0.91 -12.64
CA GLN A 171 4.05 2.02 -13.54
C GLN A 171 4.02 3.36 -12.78
N PRO A 172 4.23 4.49 -13.48
CA PRO A 172 4.07 5.83 -12.91
C PRO A 172 2.71 5.94 -12.22
N LYS A 173 2.72 6.63 -11.08
CA LYS A 173 1.53 6.76 -10.24
C LYS A 173 0.51 7.59 -11.04
N PRO A 174 -0.68 7.07 -11.37
CA PRO A 174 -1.63 7.86 -12.12
C PRO A 174 -2.00 9.11 -11.31
N ARG A 175 -2.15 10.24 -11.99
CA ARG A 175 -2.41 11.54 -11.37
C ARG A 175 -3.70 11.47 -10.57
N LYS A 176 -3.61 11.80 -9.28
CA LYS A 176 -4.77 11.83 -8.39
C LYS A 176 -5.62 13.06 -8.69
N VAL A 177 -6.93 12.89 -8.65
CA VAL A 177 -7.87 14.00 -8.52
C VAL A 177 -7.85 14.45 -7.06
N LEU A 178 -7.56 15.73 -6.82
CA LEU A 178 -7.68 16.35 -5.50
C LEU A 178 -9.17 16.57 -5.22
N ILE A 179 -9.66 15.95 -4.14
CA ILE A 179 -11.00 16.18 -3.61
C ILE A 179 -10.82 16.90 -2.28
N GLU A 180 -11.29 18.14 -2.21
CA GLU A 180 -11.35 18.93 -0.97
C GLU A 180 -12.26 18.20 0.04
N ARG A 181 -11.84 18.17 1.30
CA ARG A 181 -12.56 17.52 2.40
C ARG A 181 -12.73 18.51 3.53
N ASP A 182 -13.90 18.48 4.14
CA ASP A 182 -14.14 19.18 5.39
C ASP A 182 -13.70 18.30 6.56
N LEU A 183 -12.44 18.45 6.93
CA LEU A 183 -11.87 17.68 8.04
C LEU A 183 -12.37 18.17 9.40
N GLN A 184 -12.78 19.44 9.53
CA GLN A 184 -13.16 20.01 10.82
C GLN A 184 -14.56 19.55 11.23
N ASP A 185 -15.49 19.51 10.28
CA ASP A 185 -16.88 19.15 10.53
C ASP A 185 -17.18 17.65 10.27
N ALA A 186 -16.14 16.86 9.99
CA ALA A 186 -16.25 15.41 9.82
C ALA A 186 -16.91 14.75 11.06
N PRO A 187 -18.05 14.05 10.91
CA PRO A 187 -18.85 13.50 12.02
C PRO A 187 -18.27 12.18 12.56
N ILE A 188 -16.97 12.16 12.82
CA ILE A 188 -16.27 10.99 13.35
C ILE A 188 -16.74 10.64 14.77
N LYS A 189 -16.87 9.34 15.05
CA LYS A 189 -17.34 8.82 16.33
C LYS A 189 -16.25 8.07 17.07
N SER A 190 -16.19 8.23 18.39
CA SER A 190 -15.33 7.43 19.25
C SER A 190 -15.82 5.98 19.30
N VAL A 191 -14.91 5.06 19.67
CA VAL A 191 -15.25 3.64 19.83
C VAL A 191 -16.35 3.42 20.87
N LYS A 192 -16.41 4.27 21.90
CA LYS A 192 -17.44 4.20 22.94
C LYS A 192 -18.81 4.59 22.39
N GLU A 193 -18.90 5.67 21.62
CA GLU A 193 -20.15 6.10 20.97
C GLU A 193 -20.66 5.02 20.01
N ILE A 194 -19.78 4.51 19.13
CA ILE A 194 -20.14 3.51 18.12
C ILE A 194 -20.75 2.24 18.74
N LYS A 195 -20.29 1.85 19.94
CA LYS A 195 -20.79 0.66 20.63
C LYS A 195 -22.27 0.76 21.00
N HIS A 196 -22.78 1.97 21.21
CA HIS A 196 -24.16 2.22 21.65
C HIS A 196 -25.09 2.63 20.51
N MET A 197 -24.57 2.81 19.30
CA MET A 197 -25.36 3.22 18.15
C MET A 197 -26.13 2.05 17.54
N SER A 198 -27.40 2.30 17.25
CA SER A 198 -28.25 1.49 16.38
C SER A 198 -27.75 1.47 14.93
N GLY A 199 -28.23 0.51 14.13
CA GLY A 199 -27.90 0.45 12.70
C GLY A 199 -28.30 1.72 11.94
N GLU A 200 -29.39 2.37 12.34
CA GLU A 200 -29.87 3.61 11.73
C GLU A 200 -28.98 4.81 12.06
N GLU A 201 -28.60 4.99 13.32
CA GLU A 201 -27.68 6.07 13.74
C GLU A 201 -26.31 5.91 13.07
N ARG A 202 -25.83 4.67 12.91
CA ARG A 202 -24.60 4.38 12.17
C ARG A 202 -24.75 4.79 10.71
N ASN A 203 -25.90 4.54 10.09
CA ASN A 203 -26.18 4.94 8.71
C ASN A 203 -26.23 6.44 8.52
N GLN A 204 -26.93 7.16 9.39
CA GLN A 204 -26.95 8.63 9.36
C GLN A 204 -25.53 9.19 9.48
N THR A 205 -24.71 8.63 10.38
CA THR A 205 -23.29 9.01 10.51
C THR A 205 -22.50 8.72 9.23
N LEU A 206 -22.70 7.55 8.60
CA LEU A 206 -22.05 7.23 7.34
C LEU A 206 -22.44 8.20 6.21
N GLN A 207 -23.72 8.58 6.10
CA GLN A 207 -24.15 9.57 5.09
C GLN A 207 -23.44 10.90 5.29
N ALA A 208 -23.41 11.41 6.52
CA ALA A 208 -22.73 12.66 6.83
C ALA A 208 -21.20 12.57 6.62
N LEU A 209 -20.60 11.37 6.80
CA LEU A 209 -19.21 11.13 6.39
C LEU A 209 -19.02 11.20 4.88
N PHE A 210 -19.98 10.72 4.06
CA PHE A 210 -19.87 10.84 2.59
C PHE A 210 -19.88 12.29 2.10
N GLU A 211 -20.52 13.19 2.83
CA GLU A 211 -20.61 14.61 2.49
C GLU A 211 -19.32 15.38 2.82
N THR A 212 -18.60 14.96 3.87
CA THR A 212 -17.51 15.76 4.47
C THR A 212 -16.13 15.11 4.36
N TYR A 213 -16.04 13.78 4.43
CA TYR A 213 -14.80 13.07 4.75
C TYR A 213 -14.50 11.84 3.89
N LEU A 214 -15.41 10.87 3.89
CA LEU A 214 -15.28 9.58 3.22
C LEU A 214 -15.63 9.70 1.75
N VAL A 215 -14.71 9.31 0.88
CA VAL A 215 -14.92 9.41 -0.57
C VAL A 215 -14.88 8.05 -1.24
N THR A 216 -15.80 7.83 -2.17
CA THR A 216 -15.84 6.68 -3.07
C THR A 216 -15.53 7.16 -4.48
N VAL A 217 -14.53 6.55 -5.14
CA VAL A 217 -13.93 7.15 -6.35
C VAL A 217 -13.16 6.15 -7.19
N ASP A 218 -13.07 6.38 -8.49
CA ASP A 218 -12.04 5.80 -9.35
C ASP A 218 -10.87 6.79 -9.46
N ASP A 219 -9.97 6.73 -8.47
CA ASP A 219 -8.87 7.68 -8.28
C ASP A 219 -7.90 7.80 -9.47
N TYR A 220 -7.98 6.87 -10.42
CA TYR A 220 -7.10 6.79 -11.58
C TYR A 220 -7.83 6.93 -12.92
N GLN A 221 -9.15 7.21 -12.90
CA GLN A 221 -10.00 7.18 -14.09
C GLN A 221 -9.84 5.88 -14.91
N SER A 222 -9.47 4.80 -14.21
CA SER A 222 -9.14 3.50 -14.76
C SER A 222 -10.35 2.73 -15.31
N LEU A 223 -11.55 3.18 -14.96
CA LEU A 223 -12.83 2.62 -15.35
C LEU A 223 -13.54 3.44 -16.44
N LEU A 224 -12.93 4.54 -16.90
CA LEU A 224 -13.45 5.30 -18.03
C LEU A 224 -13.48 4.41 -19.28
N ASP A 225 -14.63 4.41 -19.96
CA ASP A 225 -14.91 3.58 -21.14
C ASP A 225 -14.72 2.07 -20.94
N GLN A 226 -14.61 1.61 -19.69
CA GLN A 226 -14.45 0.19 -19.42
C GLN A 226 -15.80 -0.53 -19.37
N PRO A 227 -15.88 -1.80 -19.80
CA PRO A 227 -17.06 -2.61 -19.56
C PRO A 227 -17.22 -2.92 -18.08
N TYR A 228 -18.47 -3.16 -17.66
CA TYR A 228 -18.82 -3.54 -16.29
C TYR A 228 -19.41 -4.95 -16.25
N TYR A 229 -19.31 -5.61 -15.10
CA TYR A 229 -19.89 -6.94 -14.92
C TYR A 229 -21.37 -6.89 -14.57
N ASP A 230 -22.13 -7.79 -15.18
CA ASP A 230 -23.46 -8.15 -14.69
C ASP A 230 -23.34 -8.91 -13.36
N VAL A 231 -24.24 -8.60 -12.42
CA VAL A 231 -24.11 -9.05 -11.02
C VAL A 231 -24.19 -10.57 -10.94
N GLY A 232 -23.27 -11.19 -10.19
CA GLY A 232 -23.21 -12.63 -10.01
C GLY A 232 -22.63 -13.39 -11.19
N THR A 233 -22.17 -12.71 -12.24
CA THR A 233 -21.66 -13.36 -13.47
C THR A 233 -20.32 -12.80 -13.92
N THR A 234 -19.63 -13.51 -14.81
CA THR A 234 -18.44 -13.00 -15.50
C THR A 234 -18.77 -12.26 -16.79
N THR A 235 -20.05 -12.05 -17.09
CA THR A 235 -20.51 -11.39 -18.32
C THR A 235 -20.20 -9.90 -18.26
N LEU A 236 -19.53 -9.39 -19.29
CA LEU A 236 -19.19 -7.98 -19.43
C LEU A 236 -20.20 -7.28 -20.33
N LEU A 237 -20.78 -6.20 -19.82
CA LEU A 237 -21.70 -5.33 -20.52
C LEU A 237 -20.98 -4.05 -20.95
N LYS A 238 -21.29 -3.58 -22.16
CA LYS A 238 -20.76 -2.32 -22.67
C LYS A 238 -21.44 -1.15 -21.94
N PRO A 239 -20.67 -0.12 -21.54
CA PRO A 239 -21.26 1.05 -20.92
C PRO A 239 -22.07 1.86 -21.93
N ALA A 240 -23.19 2.44 -21.49
CA ALA A 240 -24.01 3.34 -22.32
C ALA A 240 -23.34 4.71 -22.52
N HIS A 241 -22.60 5.16 -21.51
CA HIS A 241 -21.78 6.38 -21.53
C HIS A 241 -20.39 6.11 -20.94
N PRO A 242 -19.35 6.86 -21.32
CA PRO A 242 -17.98 6.66 -20.84
C PRO A 242 -17.81 6.52 -19.32
N ASP A 243 -18.62 7.23 -18.54
CA ASP A 243 -18.54 7.25 -17.08
C ASP A 243 -19.54 6.30 -16.38
N SER A 244 -20.31 5.52 -17.13
CA SER A 244 -21.36 4.64 -16.56
C SER A 244 -20.79 3.62 -15.59
N THR A 245 -19.62 3.06 -15.91
CA THR A 245 -18.94 2.06 -15.08
C THR A 245 -18.45 2.66 -13.77
N ILE A 246 -17.93 3.90 -13.80
CA ILE A 246 -17.52 4.63 -12.59
C ILE A 246 -18.73 4.84 -11.68
N LYS A 247 -19.83 5.37 -12.22
CA LYS A 247 -21.07 5.64 -11.46
C LYS A 247 -21.68 4.36 -10.87
N LEU A 248 -21.75 3.29 -11.66
CA LEU A 248 -22.28 2.01 -11.21
C LEU A 248 -21.51 1.49 -9.99
N TYR A 249 -20.18 1.52 -10.06
CA TYR A 249 -19.36 1.00 -8.97
C TYR A 249 -19.30 1.94 -7.76
N ASP A 250 -19.43 3.26 -7.97
CA ASP A 250 -19.65 4.21 -6.87
C ASP A 250 -20.91 3.87 -6.08
N ILE A 251 -22.04 3.68 -6.78
CA ILE A 251 -23.33 3.29 -6.17
C ILE A 251 -23.18 1.98 -5.41
N ARG A 252 -22.64 0.93 -6.03
CA ARG A 252 -22.47 -0.39 -5.39
C ARG A 252 -21.57 -0.34 -4.17
N VAL A 253 -20.48 0.43 -4.21
CA VAL A 253 -19.59 0.58 -3.05
C VAL A 253 -20.31 1.31 -1.92
N ARG A 254 -21.03 2.40 -2.21
CA ARG A 254 -21.82 3.13 -1.19
C ARG A 254 -22.88 2.22 -0.56
N GLU A 255 -23.62 1.45 -1.36
CA GLU A 255 -24.59 0.46 -0.87
C GLU A 255 -23.93 -0.61 0.01
N ALA A 256 -22.78 -1.12 -0.39
CA ALA A 256 -22.02 -2.10 0.39
C ALA A 256 -21.58 -1.52 1.75
N LEU A 257 -21.12 -0.27 1.78
CA LEU A 257 -20.71 0.41 3.01
C LEU A 257 -21.91 0.67 3.94
N GLN A 258 -23.07 1.03 3.39
CA GLN A 258 -24.32 1.18 4.15
C GLN A 258 -24.76 -0.16 4.77
N ARG A 259 -24.71 -1.26 4.01
CA ARG A 259 -25.01 -2.60 4.51
C ARG A 259 -24.05 -3.02 5.63
N LEU A 260 -22.75 -2.73 5.46
CA LEU A 260 -21.70 -3.03 6.44
C LEU A 260 -22.01 -2.41 7.81
N ILE A 261 -22.44 -1.15 7.85
CA ILE A 261 -22.71 -0.44 9.10
C ILE A 261 -24.11 -0.65 9.63
N GLN A 262 -25.11 -0.98 8.80
CA GLN A 262 -26.47 -1.21 9.28
C GLN A 262 -26.62 -2.61 9.89
N ALA A 263 -26.13 -3.65 9.21
CA ALA A 263 -26.49 -5.02 9.56
C ALA A 263 -25.82 -5.49 10.87
N PRO A 264 -26.57 -6.10 11.82
CA PRO A 264 -26.03 -6.60 13.08
C PRO A 264 -24.87 -7.59 12.92
N TYR A 265 -24.91 -8.39 11.85
CA TYR A 265 -23.88 -9.36 11.49
C TYR A 265 -22.45 -8.77 11.57
N PHE A 266 -22.23 -7.57 11.02
CA PHE A 266 -20.88 -6.99 10.95
C PHE A 266 -20.40 -6.45 12.29
N VAL A 267 -21.31 -6.09 13.20
CA VAL A 267 -20.94 -5.69 14.56
C VAL A 267 -20.44 -6.89 15.35
N GLU A 268 -21.05 -8.05 15.13
CA GLU A 268 -20.69 -9.29 15.81
C GLU A 268 -19.42 -9.91 15.21
N HIS A 269 -19.30 -9.96 13.87
CA HIS A 269 -18.27 -10.74 13.18
C HIS A 269 -17.07 -9.90 12.70
N THR A 270 -17.27 -8.62 12.43
CA THR A 270 -16.23 -7.69 11.94
C THR A 270 -16.29 -6.33 12.66
N PRO A 271 -16.25 -6.29 14.01
CA PRO A 271 -16.46 -5.06 14.77
C PRO A 271 -15.41 -3.98 14.49
N LYS A 272 -14.19 -4.31 14.04
CA LYS A 272 -13.21 -3.28 13.64
C LYS A 272 -13.61 -2.64 12.33
N ALA A 273 -14.28 -3.35 11.43
CA ALA A 273 -14.78 -2.78 10.19
C ALA A 273 -15.75 -1.63 10.44
N VAL A 274 -16.79 -1.89 11.24
CA VAL A 274 -17.77 -0.87 11.64
C VAL A 274 -17.06 0.30 12.35
N ARG A 275 -16.18 0.00 13.30
CA ARG A 275 -15.46 1.05 14.06
C ARG A 275 -14.56 1.91 13.19
N ASN A 276 -13.76 1.31 12.33
CA ASN A 276 -12.78 2.01 11.49
C ASN A 276 -13.43 2.85 10.39
N LEU A 277 -14.65 2.51 9.97
CA LEU A 277 -15.40 3.35 9.05
C LEU A 277 -15.94 4.59 9.77
N LEU A 278 -16.59 4.41 10.92
CA LEU A 278 -17.27 5.49 11.64
C LEU A 278 -16.34 6.39 12.46
N ASN A 279 -15.14 5.94 12.82
CA ASN A 279 -14.13 6.76 13.50
C ASN A 279 -13.24 7.56 12.53
N GLY A 280 -13.54 7.53 11.23
CA GLY A 280 -12.81 8.23 10.19
C GLY A 280 -11.49 7.58 9.79
N ARG A 281 -11.13 6.39 10.30
CA ARG A 281 -9.88 5.74 9.87
C ARG A 281 -9.91 5.37 8.39
N ILE A 282 -11.07 5.03 7.83
CA ILE A 282 -11.26 4.93 6.39
C ILE A 282 -11.77 6.25 5.85
N TRP A 283 -11.00 6.87 4.96
CA TRP A 283 -11.37 8.13 4.28
C TRP A 283 -11.60 7.96 2.78
N CYS A 284 -11.31 6.78 2.24
CA CYS A 284 -11.39 6.53 0.81
C CYS A 284 -11.58 5.04 0.54
N VAL A 285 -12.56 4.72 -0.30
CA VAL A 285 -12.74 3.39 -0.88
C VAL A 285 -12.78 3.56 -2.39
N ALA A 286 -11.71 3.14 -3.07
CA ALA A 286 -11.59 3.32 -4.49
C ALA A 286 -11.78 2.01 -5.26
N PHE A 287 -12.51 2.11 -6.36
CA PHE A 287 -12.75 1.02 -7.29
C PHE A 287 -11.91 1.27 -8.54
N VAL A 288 -11.06 0.32 -8.90
CA VAL A 288 -9.99 0.55 -9.88
C VAL A 288 -9.77 -0.66 -10.78
N LYS A 289 -9.30 -0.41 -12.00
CA LYS A 289 -8.70 -1.43 -12.86
C LYS A 289 -7.20 -1.48 -12.62
N ILE A 290 -6.68 -2.63 -12.20
CA ILE A 290 -5.22 -2.84 -12.14
C ILE A 290 -4.87 -4.18 -12.77
N ASP A 291 -4.26 -4.15 -13.95
CA ASP A 291 -3.97 -5.36 -14.72
C ASP A 291 -2.74 -6.14 -14.21
N LYS A 292 -1.80 -5.44 -13.56
CA LYS A 292 -0.47 -6.00 -13.19
C LYS A 292 -0.28 -6.32 -11.71
N ARG A 293 -1.02 -5.67 -10.81
CA ARG A 293 -0.86 -5.88 -9.36
C ARG A 293 -1.81 -6.98 -8.91
N ASP A 294 -1.20 -8.08 -8.49
CA ASP A 294 -1.77 -9.39 -8.19
C ASP A 294 -2.61 -9.48 -6.90
N TRP A 295 -3.53 -8.53 -6.66
CA TRP A 295 -4.43 -8.61 -5.50
C TRP A 295 -5.83 -8.13 -5.88
N ALA A 296 -6.85 -8.77 -5.30
CA ALA A 296 -8.24 -8.42 -5.54
C ALA A 296 -8.69 -7.21 -4.70
N THR A 297 -8.27 -7.14 -3.43
CA THR A 297 -8.52 -5.97 -2.55
C THR A 297 -7.24 -5.59 -1.79
N ARG A 298 -7.02 -4.29 -1.55
CA ARG A 298 -5.87 -3.82 -0.77
C ARG A 298 -6.12 -2.52 -0.02
N THR A 299 -5.90 -2.60 1.28
CA THR A 299 -5.81 -1.45 2.17
C THR A 299 -4.42 -0.82 2.14
N ARG A 300 -4.38 0.51 2.21
CA ARG A 300 -3.21 1.36 2.36
C ARG A 300 -3.43 2.28 3.55
N VAL A 301 -2.59 2.21 4.57
CA VAL A 301 -2.67 3.08 5.75
C VAL A 301 -1.58 4.14 5.65
N ALA A 302 -1.95 5.42 5.82
CA ALA A 302 -1.00 6.50 5.82
C ALA A 302 0.03 6.33 6.97
N PRO A 303 1.29 6.75 6.77
CA PRO A 303 2.28 6.87 7.84
C PRO A 303 1.75 7.70 9.02
N LYS A 304 2.28 7.47 10.23
CA LYS A 304 1.84 8.15 11.45
C LYS A 304 2.06 9.66 11.37
N GLU A 305 3.12 10.09 10.69
CA GLU A 305 3.48 11.49 10.49
C GLU A 305 2.48 12.21 9.58
N LYS A 306 1.70 11.44 8.80
CA LYS A 306 0.62 11.93 7.93
C LYS A 306 -0.76 11.79 8.58
N SER A 307 -0.80 11.68 9.91
CA SER A 307 -2.09 11.71 10.62
C SER A 307 -2.72 13.08 10.47
N VAL A 308 -4.04 13.10 10.31
CA VAL A 308 -4.82 14.34 10.17
C VAL A 308 -5.63 14.56 11.45
N ILE A 309 -5.88 15.83 11.76
CA ILE A 309 -6.80 16.22 12.83
C ILE A 309 -8.19 16.34 12.22
N VAL A 310 -9.15 15.60 12.78
CA VAL A 310 -10.51 15.50 12.24
C VAL A 310 -11.57 15.70 13.32
N GLY A 311 -12.71 16.22 12.88
CA GLY A 311 -13.90 16.42 13.67
C GLY A 311 -13.78 17.51 14.74
N PRO A 312 -14.89 17.85 15.39
CA PRO A 312 -14.95 18.89 16.42
C PRO A 312 -14.11 18.55 17.65
N GLN A 313 -13.88 17.26 17.90
CA GLN A 313 -13.06 16.75 19.01
C GLN A 313 -11.56 16.79 18.71
N LYS A 314 -11.15 17.25 17.51
CA LYS A 314 -9.75 17.33 17.06
C LYS A 314 -9.00 16.01 17.23
N GLN A 315 -9.63 14.92 16.80
CA GLN A 315 -9.04 13.59 16.92
C GLN A 315 -7.93 13.41 15.88
N SER A 316 -6.77 12.91 16.31
CA SER A 316 -5.72 12.50 15.37
C SER A 316 -6.04 11.12 14.79
N VAL A 317 -6.16 11.05 13.46
CA VAL A 317 -6.49 9.83 12.72
C VAL A 317 -5.43 9.58 11.65
N GLN A 318 -4.94 8.34 11.56
CA GLN A 318 -4.12 7.86 10.45
C GLN A 318 -5.04 7.37 9.32
N PRO A 319 -5.19 8.13 8.23
CA PRO A 319 -6.16 7.76 7.22
C PRO A 319 -5.75 6.50 6.46
N ALA A 320 -6.75 5.72 6.07
CA ALA A 320 -6.56 4.52 5.28
C ALA A 320 -7.47 4.52 4.05
N LYS A 321 -6.92 4.04 2.94
CA LYS A 321 -7.58 3.87 1.66
C LYS A 321 -7.75 2.39 1.36
N ILE A 322 -8.96 1.99 0.99
CA ILE A 322 -9.26 0.66 0.47
C ILE A 322 -9.25 0.75 -1.06
N LEU A 323 -8.62 -0.21 -1.72
CA LEU A 323 -8.65 -0.36 -3.16
C LEU A 323 -9.32 -1.67 -3.50
N ILE A 324 -10.29 -1.65 -4.41
CA ILE A 324 -10.98 -2.84 -4.91
C ILE A 324 -10.68 -2.95 -6.41
N ASN A 325 -10.02 -4.03 -6.82
CA ASN A 325 -9.66 -4.28 -8.21
C ASN A 325 -10.77 -5.05 -8.92
N TYR A 326 -11.55 -4.38 -9.76
CA TYR A 326 -12.84 -4.91 -10.19
C TYR A 326 -12.76 -6.14 -11.11
N HIS A 327 -11.69 -6.29 -11.89
CA HIS A 327 -11.50 -7.46 -12.75
C HIS A 327 -10.88 -8.65 -12.03
N ARG A 328 -10.28 -8.42 -10.86
CA ARG A 328 -9.52 -9.47 -10.20
C ARG A 328 -10.43 -10.38 -9.40
N LYS A 329 -10.16 -11.68 -9.51
CA LYS A 329 -10.75 -12.72 -8.67
C LYS A 329 -9.91 -12.89 -7.41
N ALA A 330 -10.57 -13.22 -6.32
CA ALA A 330 -9.87 -13.70 -5.14
C ALA A 330 -9.21 -15.05 -5.45
N GLU A 331 -7.98 -15.25 -5.00
CA GLU A 331 -7.33 -16.57 -5.00
C GLU A 331 -7.83 -17.41 -3.80
N PRO A 332 -7.74 -18.75 -3.84
CA PRO A 332 -8.20 -19.60 -2.73
C PRO A 332 -7.60 -19.25 -1.35
N GLU A 333 -6.38 -18.74 -1.33
CA GLU A 333 -5.68 -18.26 -0.13
C GLU A 333 -6.13 -16.87 0.34
N ASP A 334 -6.85 -16.11 -0.49
CA ASP A 334 -7.29 -14.77 -0.12
C ASP A 334 -8.33 -14.83 1.01
N PRO A 335 -8.25 -13.91 2.00
CA PRO A 335 -9.12 -13.95 3.17
C PRO A 335 -10.62 -13.77 2.90
N PHE A 336 -10.99 -13.43 1.67
CA PHE A 336 -12.34 -13.16 1.18
C PHE A 336 -12.78 -14.11 0.06
N TYR A 337 -12.00 -15.14 -0.29
CA TYR A 337 -12.33 -16.09 -1.36
C TYR A 337 -13.74 -16.68 -1.23
N ALA A 338 -14.08 -17.14 -0.01
CA ALA A 338 -15.37 -17.74 0.31
C ALA A 338 -16.57 -16.83 -0.03
N GLU A 339 -16.40 -15.51 0.10
CA GLU A 339 -17.44 -14.53 -0.19
C GLU A 339 -17.60 -14.26 -1.69
N THR A 340 -16.50 -14.38 -2.44
CA THR A 340 -16.48 -14.14 -3.89
C THR A 340 -16.88 -15.35 -4.71
N GLN A 341 -16.68 -16.57 -4.19
CA GLN A 341 -16.91 -17.83 -4.92
C GLN A 341 -16.23 -17.85 -6.31
N GLY A 342 -15.07 -17.21 -6.44
CA GLY A 342 -14.32 -17.13 -7.69
C GLY A 342 -14.85 -16.10 -8.71
N LEU A 343 -15.82 -15.26 -8.33
CA LEU A 343 -16.26 -14.12 -9.13
C LEU A 343 -15.25 -12.96 -9.07
N PRO A 344 -15.11 -12.18 -10.14
CA PRO A 344 -14.41 -10.89 -10.10
C PRO A 344 -15.06 -9.94 -9.09
N MET A 345 -14.27 -9.08 -8.44
CA MET A 345 -14.80 -8.12 -7.47
C MET A 345 -15.90 -7.20 -8.04
N GLY A 346 -15.81 -6.85 -9.33
CA GLY A 346 -16.79 -6.06 -10.04
C GLY A 346 -18.11 -6.78 -10.34
N ALA A 347 -18.15 -8.11 -10.20
CA ALA A 347 -19.37 -8.90 -10.38
C ALA A 347 -20.13 -9.12 -9.08
N LEU A 348 -19.55 -8.78 -7.92
CA LEU A 348 -20.16 -9.04 -6.64
C LEU A 348 -21.42 -8.19 -6.42
N SER A 349 -22.41 -8.78 -5.75
CA SER A 349 -23.54 -8.04 -5.20
C SER A 349 -23.07 -7.09 -4.08
N ALA A 350 -23.89 -6.09 -3.72
CA ALA A 350 -23.58 -5.18 -2.62
C ALA A 350 -23.38 -5.93 -1.28
N ASP A 351 -24.10 -7.03 -1.05
CA ASP A 351 -23.95 -7.88 0.14
C ASP A 351 -22.59 -8.59 0.18
N GLN A 352 -22.21 -9.23 -0.93
CA GLN A 352 -20.90 -9.88 -1.04
C GLN A 352 -19.78 -8.85 -0.90
N LEU A 353 -19.92 -7.70 -1.57
CA LEU A 353 -18.93 -6.63 -1.50
C LEU A 353 -18.80 -6.06 -0.09
N ALA A 354 -19.91 -5.93 0.66
CA ALA A 354 -19.88 -5.50 2.06
C ALA A 354 -19.05 -6.46 2.93
N ARG A 355 -19.20 -7.78 2.72
CA ARG A 355 -18.39 -8.81 3.42
C ARG A 355 -16.92 -8.74 3.04
N VAL A 356 -16.60 -8.59 1.75
CA VAL A 356 -15.22 -8.43 1.29
C VAL A 356 -14.57 -7.19 1.91
N ILE A 357 -15.23 -6.03 1.86
CA ILE A 357 -14.72 -4.77 2.42
C ILE A 357 -14.54 -4.91 3.93
N ALA A 358 -15.52 -5.50 4.63
CA ALA A 358 -15.44 -5.69 6.07
C ALA A 358 -14.26 -6.58 6.48
N LEU A 359 -14.06 -7.70 5.80
CA LEU A 359 -12.92 -8.60 6.04
C LEU A 359 -11.58 -7.92 5.73
N GLU A 360 -11.50 -7.15 4.66
CA GLU A 360 -10.30 -6.36 4.32
C GLU A 360 -9.98 -5.36 5.43
N ILE A 361 -10.98 -4.62 5.93
CA ILE A 361 -10.78 -3.67 7.02
C ILE A 361 -10.35 -4.40 8.31
N GLU A 362 -11.06 -5.46 8.67
CA GLU A 362 -10.87 -6.22 9.91
C GLU A 362 -9.46 -6.82 10.00
N LYS A 363 -8.95 -7.37 8.89
CA LYS A 363 -7.67 -8.09 8.83
C LYS A 363 -6.48 -7.20 8.50
N ASN A 364 -6.64 -6.21 7.60
CA ASN A 364 -5.48 -5.54 7.00
C ASN A 364 -5.16 -4.14 7.53
N ILE A 365 -6.07 -3.44 8.23
CA ILE A 365 -5.74 -2.11 8.77
C ILE A 365 -4.66 -2.19 9.84
N THR A 366 -4.82 -3.08 10.82
CA THR A 366 -3.88 -3.20 11.94
C THR A 366 -2.53 -3.75 11.46
N ASP A 367 -2.55 -4.81 10.65
CA ASP A 367 -1.35 -5.42 10.10
C ASP A 367 -0.54 -4.47 9.22
N LYS A 368 -1.18 -3.66 8.36
CA LYS A 368 -0.47 -2.73 7.48
C LYS A 368 -0.05 -1.42 8.18
N SER A 369 -0.82 -0.97 9.18
CA SER A 369 -0.41 0.11 10.09
C SER A 369 0.85 -0.27 10.89
N MET A 370 1.03 -1.56 11.20
CA MET A 370 2.17 -2.10 11.96
C MET A 370 3.36 -2.57 11.09
N ARG A 371 3.19 -2.68 9.76
CA ARG A 371 4.20 -3.27 8.86
C ARG A 371 5.08 -2.27 8.10
N GLY A 372 4.87 -0.96 8.19
CA GLY A 372 5.82 0.05 7.67
C GLY A 372 6.11 0.04 6.15
N HIS A 373 5.56 -0.91 5.39
CA HIS A 373 5.79 -1.03 3.94
C HIS A 373 5.09 0.05 3.10
N VAL A 374 4.10 0.77 3.65
CA VAL A 374 3.26 1.75 2.91
C VAL A 374 4.01 3.03 2.54
N ALA A 375 5.14 3.22 3.19
CA ALA A 375 5.81 4.48 3.35
C ALA A 375 6.88 4.65 2.26
N GLN A 376 7.65 3.58 2.02
CA GLN A 376 8.59 3.45 0.92
C GLN A 376 7.90 3.48 -0.46
N ASP A 377 6.63 3.07 -0.54
CA ASP A 377 5.80 3.16 -1.77
C ASP A 377 5.56 4.61 -2.23
N GLU A 378 5.70 5.60 -1.34
CA GLU A 378 5.41 7.01 -1.64
C GLU A 378 6.66 7.79 -2.07
N GLN A 379 7.84 7.43 -1.56
CA GLN A 379 9.12 8.08 -1.91
C GLN A 379 9.82 7.46 -3.11
N SER A 380 9.46 6.23 -3.49
CA SER A 380 10.11 5.51 -4.60
C SER A 380 9.24 5.41 -5.86
N ALA A 381 8.07 6.06 -5.86
CA ALA A 381 7.30 6.26 -7.08
C ALA A 381 8.07 7.25 -7.96
N PRO A 382 8.42 6.91 -9.22
CA PRO A 382 8.85 7.94 -10.15
C PRO A 382 7.71 8.96 -10.32
N GLU A 383 8.08 10.23 -10.45
CA GLU A 383 7.14 11.33 -10.71
C GLU A 383 6.21 11.06 -11.89
#